data_AF-A0A242CVP5-F1
#
_entry.id   AF-A0A242CVP5-F1
#
_cell.length_a   1.000
_cell.length_b   1.000
_cell.length_c   1.000
_cell.angle_alpha   90.00
_cell.angle_beta   90.00
_cell.angle_gamma   90.00
#
_symmetry.space_group_name_H-M   'P 1'
#
loop_
_entity.id
_entity.type
_entity.pdbx_description
1 polymer ?
#
loop_
_entity_poly.entity_id
_entity_poly.type
_entity_poly.pdbx_seq_one_letter_code
_entity_poly.pdbx_strand_id
1 'polypeptide(L)'
;MKFSIQDIKNLTFPNGAMGYKKKDVDDFLGYVAKDYHSYQQQIKNLKADLEEAIAEKEIVMNTSQHQRRFDQEKLEELLNENRILKKQLTAAQIRNRSAKPKETVELSLSQKVALKLESQAQDEAKKIREEADAYYKEQMNQLQQERQYLDWKVQTSLTELVKNERMVFSSVEQLKQEYLQLVNYLRSNFDTLGEEQKKEQKVQ
;
A
#
# COMPACT_ATOMS: atom_id res chain seq x y z
N MET A 1 -9.37 -18.54 -23.60
CA MET A 1 -8.10 -19.29 -23.62
C MET A 1 -8.17 -20.34 -24.72
N LYS A 2 -7.07 -20.57 -25.48
CA LYS A 2 -7.07 -21.44 -26.69
C LYS A 2 -6.76 -22.91 -26.42
N PHE A 3 -6.13 -23.24 -25.28
CA PHE A 3 -5.78 -24.59 -24.88
C PHE A 3 -6.22 -24.86 -23.44
N SER A 4 -6.65 -26.09 -23.16
CA SER A 4 -6.85 -26.62 -21.82
C SER A 4 -5.56 -27.25 -21.27
N ILE A 5 -5.45 -27.37 -19.94
CA ILE A 5 -4.29 -28.05 -19.31
C ILE A 5 -4.19 -29.51 -19.79
N GLN A 6 -5.33 -30.16 -20.02
CA GLN A 6 -5.38 -31.52 -20.58
C GLN A 6 -4.94 -31.53 -22.04
N ASP A 7 -5.24 -30.49 -22.81
CA ASP A 7 -4.81 -30.39 -24.22
C ASP A 7 -3.29 -30.24 -24.30
N ILE A 8 -2.67 -29.50 -23.38
CA ILE A 8 -1.21 -29.32 -23.32
C ILE A 8 -0.53 -30.64 -22.91
N LYS A 9 -1.11 -31.37 -21.95
CA LYS A 9 -0.56 -32.66 -21.48
C LYS A 9 -0.72 -33.79 -22.49
N ASN A 10 -1.76 -33.75 -23.31
CA ASN A 10 -2.08 -34.78 -24.29
C ASN A 10 -1.58 -34.41 -25.70
N LEU A 11 -0.85 -33.30 -25.84
CA LEU A 11 -0.32 -32.85 -27.11
C LEU A 11 0.74 -33.84 -27.60
N THR A 12 0.58 -34.35 -28.82
CA THR A 12 1.54 -35.25 -29.44
C THR A 12 2.00 -34.69 -30.77
N PHE A 13 3.27 -34.91 -31.09
CA PHE A 13 3.88 -34.45 -32.33
C PHE A 13 4.35 -35.64 -33.18
N PRO A 14 4.27 -35.53 -34.51
CA PRO A 14 4.84 -36.53 -35.40
C PRO A 14 6.37 -36.57 -35.28
N ASN A 15 6.95 -37.76 -35.39
CA ASN A 15 8.40 -37.94 -35.36
C ASN A 15 9.02 -37.56 -36.72
N GLY A 16 10.09 -36.75 -36.70
CA GLY A 16 10.87 -36.37 -37.88
C GLY A 16 12.34 -36.72 -37.72
N ALA A 17 13.05 -36.92 -38.84
CA ALA A 17 14.46 -37.35 -38.87
C ALA A 17 15.44 -36.39 -38.17
N MET A 18 15.07 -35.11 -38.02
CA MET A 18 15.87 -34.05 -37.36
C MET A 18 14.99 -33.26 -36.37
N GLY A 19 14.18 -33.96 -35.56
CA GLY A 19 13.27 -33.34 -34.60
C GLY A 19 13.92 -32.94 -33.26
N TYR A 20 13.18 -32.15 -32.47
CA TYR A 20 13.53 -31.91 -31.07
C TYR A 20 13.51 -33.20 -30.27
N LYS A 21 14.36 -33.27 -29.23
CA LYS A 21 14.37 -34.42 -28.32
C LYS A 21 13.03 -34.50 -27.59
N LYS A 22 12.33 -35.62 -27.76
CA LYS A 22 11.00 -35.85 -27.17
C LYS A 22 10.95 -35.55 -25.67
N LYS A 23 11.94 -36.04 -24.91
CA LYS A 23 12.01 -35.82 -23.47
C LYS A 23 12.06 -34.34 -23.09
N ASP A 24 12.88 -33.55 -23.77
CA ASP A 24 13.04 -32.12 -23.49
C ASP A 24 11.74 -31.35 -23.79
N VAL A 25 11.04 -31.75 -24.85
CA VAL A 25 9.73 -31.19 -25.22
C VAL A 25 8.65 -31.58 -24.21
N ASP A 26 8.60 -32.85 -23.80
CA ASP A 26 7.63 -33.35 -22.81
C ASP A 26 7.85 -32.67 -21.44
N ASP A 27 9.12 -32.53 -21.00
CA ASP A 27 9.47 -31.84 -19.75
C ASP A 27 9.09 -30.35 -19.82
N PHE A 28 9.36 -29.68 -20.95
CA PHE A 28 8.95 -28.29 -21.18
C PHE A 28 7.42 -28.12 -21.14
N LEU A 29 6.67 -28.97 -21.85
CA LEU A 29 5.21 -28.94 -21.82
C LEU A 29 4.65 -29.22 -20.42
N GLY A 30 5.35 -30.03 -19.62
CA GLY A 30 5.06 -30.24 -18.20
C GLY A 30 5.15 -28.96 -17.37
N TYR A 31 6.20 -28.15 -17.56
CA TYR A 31 6.32 -26.84 -16.92
C TYR A 31 5.26 -25.84 -17.42
N VAL A 32 5.05 -25.78 -18.73
CA VAL A 32 4.01 -24.92 -19.34
C VAL A 32 2.63 -25.25 -18.78
N ALA A 33 2.28 -26.53 -18.62
CA ALA A 33 1.00 -26.95 -18.04
C ALA A 33 0.85 -26.51 -16.57
N LYS A 34 1.93 -26.53 -15.78
CA LYS A 34 1.93 -26.05 -14.38
C LYS A 34 1.73 -24.53 -14.31
N ASP A 35 2.48 -23.78 -15.11
CA ASP A 35 2.36 -22.32 -15.15
C ASP A 35 0.97 -21.90 -15.63
N TYR A 36 0.44 -22.58 -16.64
CA TYR A 36 -0.89 -22.34 -17.15
C TYR A 36 -1.98 -22.60 -16.09
N HIS A 37 -1.82 -23.64 -15.28
CA HIS A 37 -2.71 -23.90 -14.14
C HIS A 37 -2.62 -22.78 -13.09
N SER A 38 -1.40 -22.35 -12.77
CA SER A 38 -1.16 -21.25 -11.83
C SER A 38 -1.84 -19.96 -12.31
N TYR A 39 -1.68 -19.58 -13.58
CA TYR A 39 -2.33 -18.40 -14.15
C TYR A 39 -3.86 -18.51 -14.15
N GLN A 40 -4.42 -19.69 -14.42
CA GLN A 40 -5.88 -19.89 -14.32
C GLN A 40 -6.39 -19.68 -12.89
N GLN A 41 -5.67 -20.17 -11.89
CA GLN A 41 -6.02 -19.94 -10.49
C GLN A 41 -5.89 -18.46 -10.12
N GLN A 42 -4.79 -17.81 -10.52
CA GLN A 42 -4.60 -16.37 -10.28
C GLN A 42 -5.71 -15.53 -10.91
N ILE A 43 -6.10 -15.81 -12.15
CA ILE A 43 -7.22 -15.11 -12.82
C ILE A 43 -8.53 -15.34 -12.06
N LYS A 44 -8.76 -16.57 -11.56
CA LYS A 44 -9.97 -16.88 -10.78
C LYS A 44 -9.98 -16.10 -9.46
N ASN A 45 -8.87 -16.07 -8.74
CA ASN A 45 -8.74 -15.34 -7.48
C ASN A 45 -8.91 -13.83 -7.71
N LEU A 46 -8.21 -13.26 -8.72
CA LEU A 46 -8.34 -11.86 -9.08
C LEU A 46 -9.77 -11.46 -9.47
N LYS A 47 -10.53 -12.36 -10.10
CA LYS A 47 -11.96 -12.12 -10.38
C LYS A 47 -12.81 -12.10 -9.12
N ALA A 48 -12.56 -13.00 -8.17
CA ALA A 48 -13.25 -13.02 -6.90
C ALA A 48 -12.93 -11.75 -6.08
N ASP A 49 -11.65 -11.37 -6.00
CA ASP A 49 -11.21 -10.14 -5.32
C ASP A 49 -11.82 -8.89 -5.96
N LEU A 50 -11.95 -8.86 -7.30
CA LEU A 50 -12.59 -7.76 -8.02
C LEU A 50 -14.09 -7.69 -7.69
N GLU A 51 -14.80 -8.81 -7.66
CA GLU A 51 -16.22 -8.87 -7.31
C GLU A 51 -16.45 -8.41 -5.86
N GLU A 52 -15.59 -8.83 -4.92
CA GLU A 52 -15.63 -8.38 -3.53
C GLU A 52 -15.38 -6.86 -3.41
N ALA A 53 -14.35 -6.34 -4.08
CA ALA A 53 -14.05 -4.91 -4.09
C ALA A 53 -15.18 -4.07 -4.71
N ILE A 54 -15.88 -4.59 -5.73
CA ILE A 54 -17.05 -3.93 -6.32
C ILE A 54 -18.21 -3.88 -5.30
N ALA A 55 -18.47 -4.97 -4.59
CA ALA A 55 -19.50 -5.02 -3.55
C ALA A 55 -19.20 -4.06 -2.39
N GLU A 56 -17.96 -4.03 -1.90
CA GLU A 56 -17.54 -3.09 -0.85
C GLU A 56 -17.70 -1.63 -1.29
N LYS A 57 -17.30 -1.30 -2.52
CA LYS A 57 -17.45 0.04 -3.09
C LYS A 57 -18.93 0.46 -3.11
N GLU A 58 -19.84 -0.44 -3.47
CA GLU A 58 -21.26 -0.15 -3.52
C GLU A 58 -21.84 0.12 -2.11
N ILE A 59 -21.42 -0.65 -1.11
CA ILE A 59 -21.79 -0.42 0.31
C ILE A 59 -21.28 0.94 0.79
N VAL A 60 -20.01 1.26 0.53
CA VAL A 60 -19.41 2.55 0.93
C VAL A 60 -20.09 3.73 0.22
N MET A 61 -20.43 3.57 -1.05
CA MET A 61 -21.14 4.60 -1.81
C MET A 61 -22.54 4.85 -1.25
N ASN A 62 -23.30 3.78 -0.95
CA ASN A 62 -24.65 3.89 -0.40
C ASN A 62 -24.64 4.53 1.00
N THR A 63 -23.73 4.12 1.87
CA THR A 63 -23.56 4.70 3.21
C THR A 63 -23.14 6.18 3.14
N SER A 64 -22.18 6.54 2.28
CA SER A 64 -21.79 7.94 2.06
C SER A 64 -22.94 8.81 1.53
N GLN A 65 -23.78 8.27 0.64
CA GLN A 65 -24.95 8.99 0.16
C GLN A 65 -26.01 9.18 1.26
N HIS A 66 -26.26 8.17 2.09
CA HIS A 66 -27.18 8.28 3.22
C HIS A 66 -26.67 9.30 4.24
N GLN A 67 -25.39 9.27 4.56
CA GLN A 67 -24.77 10.24 5.47
C GLN A 67 -24.89 11.67 4.93
N ARG A 68 -24.62 11.88 3.63
CA ARG A 68 -24.78 13.20 3.01
C ARG A 68 -26.21 13.73 3.07
N ARG A 69 -27.21 12.88 2.87
CA ARG A 69 -28.62 13.27 3.00
C ARG A 69 -28.95 13.64 4.44
N PHE A 70 -28.53 12.83 5.40
CA PHE A 70 -28.72 13.09 6.82
C PHE A 70 -28.06 14.41 7.25
N ASP A 71 -26.83 14.65 6.83
CA ASP A 71 -26.09 15.88 7.13
C ASP A 71 -26.75 17.11 6.49
N GLN A 72 -27.32 16.97 5.28
CA GLN A 72 -28.08 18.03 4.61
C GLN A 72 -29.37 18.38 5.36
N GLU A 73 -30.15 17.38 5.75
CA GLU A 73 -31.39 17.58 6.54
C GLU A 73 -31.08 18.27 7.87
N LYS A 74 -30.04 17.82 8.56
CA LYS A 74 -29.59 18.42 9.82
C LYS A 74 -29.09 19.86 9.64
N LEU A 75 -28.42 20.15 8.53
CA LEU A 75 -27.98 21.51 8.21
C LEU A 75 -29.19 22.43 7.95
N GLU A 76 -30.21 21.96 7.23
CA GLU A 76 -31.44 22.72 7.00
C GLU A 76 -32.19 23.01 8.31
N GLU A 77 -32.25 22.02 9.21
CA GLU A 77 -32.84 22.18 10.54
C GLU A 77 -32.10 23.26 11.34
N LEU A 78 -30.77 23.18 11.42
CA LEU A 78 -29.93 24.18 12.11
C LEU A 78 -30.06 25.57 11.50
N LEU A 79 -30.16 25.68 10.17
CA LEU A 79 -30.39 26.97 9.49
C LEU A 79 -31.75 27.56 9.84
N ASN A 80 -32.78 26.71 9.97
CA ASN A 80 -34.11 27.15 10.35
C ASN A 80 -34.16 27.59 11.82
N GLU A 81 -33.53 26.84 12.73
CA GLU A 81 -33.34 27.25 14.12
C GLU A 81 -32.59 28.57 14.22
N ASN A 82 -31.51 28.75 13.47
CA ASN A 82 -30.76 30.01 13.46
C ASN A 82 -31.62 31.19 12.98
N ARG A 83 -32.49 30.97 11.98
CA ARG A 83 -33.46 31.99 11.53
C ARG A 83 -34.49 32.32 12.61
N ILE A 84 -34.99 31.33 13.33
CA ILE A 84 -35.94 31.53 14.45
C ILE A 84 -35.26 32.31 15.57
N LEU A 85 -34.06 31.91 15.98
CA LEU A 85 -33.27 32.59 17.02
C LEU A 85 -32.96 34.04 16.62
N LYS A 86 -32.60 34.29 15.36
CA LYS A 86 -32.41 35.66 14.84
C LYS A 86 -33.70 36.47 14.94
N LYS A 87 -34.85 35.92 14.55
CA LYS A 87 -36.15 36.61 14.70
C LYS A 87 -36.49 36.90 16.17
N GLN A 88 -36.22 35.96 17.07
CA GLN A 88 -36.42 36.14 18.52
C GLN A 88 -35.50 37.23 19.07
N LEU A 89 -34.23 37.26 18.66
CA LEU A 89 -33.26 38.29 19.05
C LEU A 89 -33.75 39.68 18.59
N THR A 90 -34.18 39.82 17.34
CA THR A 90 -34.71 41.09 16.82
C THR A 90 -35.97 41.51 17.56
N ALA A 91 -36.88 40.59 17.85
CA ALA A 91 -38.08 40.87 18.63
C ALA A 91 -37.76 41.31 20.07
N ALA A 92 -36.77 40.68 20.71
CA ALA A 92 -36.27 41.07 22.03
C ALA A 92 -35.62 42.46 22.00
N GLN A 93 -34.83 42.77 20.97
CA GLN A 93 -34.24 44.11 20.78
C GLN A 93 -35.30 45.20 20.57
N ILE A 94 -36.37 44.90 19.82
CA ILE A 94 -37.50 45.84 19.62
C ILE A 94 -38.29 46.02 20.93
N ARG A 95 -38.52 44.94 21.70
CA ARG A 95 -39.15 45.03 23.04
C ARG A 95 -38.31 45.85 24.01
N ASN A 96 -36.99 45.68 24.02
CA ASN A 96 -36.10 46.50 24.83
C ASN A 96 -36.13 47.99 24.41
N ARG A 97 -36.22 48.30 23.11
CA ARG A 97 -36.34 49.69 22.63
C ARG A 97 -37.70 50.36 22.90
N SER A 98 -38.74 49.59 23.18
CA SER A 98 -40.12 50.09 23.39
C SER A 98 -40.55 50.10 24.86
N ALA A 99 -39.77 49.50 25.76
CA ALA A 99 -39.91 49.72 27.19
C ALA A 99 -39.36 51.11 27.54
N LYS A 100 -40.20 51.98 28.15
CA LYS A 100 -39.72 53.24 28.73
C LYS A 100 -38.64 52.95 29.78
N PRO A 101 -37.58 53.75 29.86
CA PRO A 101 -36.42 53.44 30.67
C PRO A 101 -36.76 53.54 32.16
N LYS A 102 -36.80 52.40 32.86
CA LYS A 102 -36.17 52.27 34.19
C LYS A 102 -34.71 51.81 34.02
N GLU A 103 -34.08 52.19 32.91
CA GLU A 103 -33.02 51.42 32.23
C GLU A 103 -31.58 51.79 32.60
N THR A 104 -31.29 52.82 33.37
CA THR A 104 -29.89 53.27 33.53
C THR A 104 -29.02 52.30 34.32
N VAL A 105 -29.60 51.53 35.24
CA VAL A 105 -28.83 50.58 36.07
C VAL A 105 -28.74 49.19 35.41
N GLU A 106 -29.85 48.66 34.89
CA GLU A 106 -29.92 47.32 34.28
C GLU A 106 -29.26 47.22 32.90
N LEU A 107 -29.34 48.25 32.04
CA LEU A 107 -28.58 48.27 30.79
C LEU A 107 -27.07 48.33 31.06
N SER A 108 -26.63 49.08 32.09
CA SER A 108 -25.20 49.16 32.44
C SER A 108 -24.68 47.83 33.00
N LEU A 109 -25.51 47.12 33.77
CA LEU A 109 -25.17 45.81 34.31
C LEU A 109 -25.09 44.77 33.18
N SER A 110 -26.06 44.80 32.26
CA SER A 110 -26.12 43.90 31.11
C SER A 110 -24.95 44.12 30.14
N GLN A 111 -24.56 45.37 29.90
CA GLN A 111 -23.37 45.71 29.11
C GLN A 111 -22.09 45.24 29.79
N LYS A 112 -21.96 45.39 31.11
CA LYS A 112 -20.81 44.85 31.87
C LYS A 112 -20.74 43.33 31.81
N VAL A 113 -21.88 42.64 31.90
CA VAL A 113 -21.93 41.18 31.79
C VAL A 113 -21.59 40.73 30.37
N ALA A 114 -22.09 41.42 29.34
CA ALA A 114 -21.77 41.12 27.94
C ALA A 114 -20.27 41.29 27.64
N LEU A 115 -19.66 42.39 28.09
CA LEU A 115 -18.22 42.61 27.95
C LEU A 115 -17.38 41.56 28.70
N LYS A 116 -17.85 41.13 29.87
CA LYS A 116 -17.18 40.07 30.64
C LYS A 116 -17.28 38.72 29.94
N LEU A 117 -18.42 38.39 29.36
CA LEU A 117 -18.60 37.17 28.56
C LEU A 117 -17.76 37.21 27.28
N GLU A 118 -17.68 38.35 26.60
CA GLU A 118 -16.83 38.52 25.42
C GLU A 118 -15.35 38.32 25.77
N SER A 119 -14.88 38.92 26.86
CA SER A 119 -13.52 38.71 27.38
C SER A 119 -13.26 37.24 27.72
N GLN A 120 -14.19 36.56 28.38
CA GLN A 120 -14.05 35.14 28.72
C GLN A 120 -14.01 34.25 27.48
N ALA A 121 -14.87 34.52 26.50
CA ALA A 121 -14.88 33.79 25.23
C ALA A 121 -13.58 34.01 24.44
N GLN A 122 -13.00 35.22 24.49
CA GLN A 122 -11.70 35.51 23.88
C GLN A 122 -10.56 34.73 24.56
N ASP A 123 -10.55 34.69 25.89
CA ASP A 123 -9.54 33.96 26.66
C ASP A 123 -9.65 32.44 26.42
N GLU A 124 -10.87 31.90 26.37
CA GLU A 124 -11.10 30.49 26.03
C GLU A 124 -10.70 30.16 24.60
N ALA A 125 -11.07 31.00 23.62
CA ALA A 125 -10.66 30.81 22.23
C ALA A 125 -9.14 30.85 22.07
N LYS A 126 -8.44 31.72 22.83
CA LYS A 126 -6.98 31.78 22.84
C LYS A 126 -6.37 30.50 23.41
N LYS A 127 -6.90 29.99 24.53
CA LYS A 127 -6.45 28.71 25.12
C LYS A 127 -6.63 27.54 24.17
N ILE A 128 -7.80 27.42 23.53
CA ILE A 128 -8.07 26.35 22.55
C ILE A 128 -7.05 26.42 21.41
N ARG A 129 -6.71 27.62 20.93
CA ARG A 129 -5.70 27.79 19.88
C ARG A 129 -4.31 27.37 20.36
N GLU A 130 -3.90 27.78 21.55
CA GLU A 130 -2.61 27.41 22.14
C GLU A 130 -2.49 25.89 22.36
N GLU A 131 -3.57 25.23 22.81
CA GLU A 131 -3.63 23.77 22.96
C GLU A 131 -3.56 23.05 21.61
N ALA A 132 -4.26 23.56 20.58
CA ALA A 132 -4.19 23.02 19.23
C ALA A 132 -2.78 23.17 18.65
N ASP A 133 -2.14 24.33 18.80
CA ASP A 133 -0.78 24.58 18.33
C ASP A 133 0.23 23.65 19.03
N ALA A 134 0.07 23.42 20.34
CA ALA A 134 0.89 22.48 21.10
C ALA A 134 0.71 21.04 20.60
N TYR A 135 -0.54 20.62 20.39
CA TYR A 135 -0.85 19.29 19.84
C TYR A 135 -0.25 19.09 18.44
N TYR A 136 -0.39 20.07 17.54
CA TYR A 136 0.21 19.99 16.21
C TYR A 136 1.73 19.89 16.26
N LYS A 137 2.37 20.61 17.17
CA LYS A 137 3.83 20.53 17.35
C LYS A 137 4.27 19.15 17.84
N GLU A 138 3.52 18.55 18.75
CA GLU A 138 3.79 17.19 19.23
C GLU A 138 3.62 16.16 18.11
N GLN A 139 2.55 16.24 17.33
CA GLN A 139 2.32 15.37 16.18
C GLN A 139 3.42 15.48 15.13
N MET A 140 3.88 16.71 14.84
CA MET A 140 5.00 16.92 13.91
C MET A 140 6.31 16.33 14.41
N ASN A 141 6.59 16.43 15.72
CA ASN A 141 7.76 15.79 16.32
C ASN A 141 7.68 14.25 16.23
N GLN A 142 6.50 13.66 16.49
CA GLN A 142 6.29 12.21 16.37
C GLN A 142 6.51 11.74 14.92
N LEU A 143 5.92 12.43 13.94
CA LEU A 143 6.12 12.13 12.52
C LEU A 143 7.59 12.28 12.10
N GLN A 144 8.30 13.27 12.62
CA GLN A 144 9.73 13.44 12.34
C GLN A 144 10.57 12.30 12.91
N GLN A 145 10.28 11.83 14.12
CA GLN A 145 10.94 10.67 14.73
C GLN A 145 10.65 9.38 13.95
N GLU A 146 9.40 9.16 13.55
CA GLU A 146 9.01 7.99 12.77
C GLU A 146 9.69 7.99 11.39
N ARG A 147 9.77 9.15 10.73
CA ARG A 147 10.52 9.31 9.48
C ARG A 147 12.01 8.97 9.65
N GLN A 148 12.64 9.47 10.71
CA GLN A 148 14.05 9.15 10.99
C GLN A 148 14.27 7.65 11.24
N TYR A 149 13.33 7.01 11.96
CA TYR A 149 13.37 5.57 12.20
C TYR A 149 13.21 4.76 10.90
N LEU A 150 12.28 5.15 10.02
CA LEU A 150 12.09 4.53 8.72
C LEU A 150 13.32 4.70 7.83
N ASP A 151 13.91 5.89 7.76
CA ASP A 151 15.13 6.15 6.99
C ASP A 151 16.29 5.26 7.50
N TRP A 152 16.46 5.17 8.82
CA TRP A 152 17.46 4.28 9.43
C TRP A 152 17.22 2.80 9.07
N LYS A 153 15.96 2.35 9.14
CA LYS A 153 15.58 0.96 8.82
C LYS A 153 15.87 0.65 7.34
N VAL A 154 15.50 1.56 6.43
CA VAL A 154 15.76 1.42 4.99
C VAL A 154 17.26 1.36 4.71
N GLN A 155 18.06 2.26 5.30
CA GLN A 155 19.52 2.23 5.13
C GLN A 155 20.15 0.94 5.64
N THR A 156 19.69 0.44 6.78
CA THR A 156 20.17 -0.80 7.37
C THR A 156 19.84 -1.99 6.46
N SER A 157 18.59 -2.11 6.02
CA SER A 157 18.17 -3.17 5.09
C SER A 157 18.88 -3.11 3.75
N LEU A 158 19.13 -1.91 3.21
CA LEU A 158 19.91 -1.73 1.98
C LEU A 158 21.35 -2.20 2.15
N THR A 159 21.97 -1.87 3.30
CA THR A 159 23.34 -2.28 3.62
C THR A 159 23.45 -3.80 3.74
N GLU A 160 22.49 -4.43 4.41
CA GLU A 160 22.40 -5.89 4.50
C GLU A 160 22.20 -6.53 3.13
N LEU A 161 21.34 -5.96 2.28
CA LEU A 161 21.10 -6.47 0.93
C LEU A 161 22.38 -6.41 0.08
N VAL A 162 23.09 -5.30 0.09
CA VAL A 162 24.37 -5.14 -0.64
C VAL A 162 25.42 -6.12 -0.10
N LYS A 163 25.47 -6.36 1.21
CA LYS A 163 26.37 -7.34 1.81
C LYS A 163 26.03 -8.76 1.34
N ASN A 164 24.75 -9.12 1.32
CA ASN A 164 24.27 -10.42 0.84
C ASN A 164 24.55 -10.61 -0.65
N GLU A 165 24.31 -9.59 -1.47
CA GLU A 165 24.62 -9.61 -2.90
C GLU A 165 26.12 -9.86 -3.14
N ARG A 166 27.00 -9.19 -2.39
CA ARG A 166 28.46 -9.43 -2.45
C ARG A 166 28.84 -10.85 -2.07
N MET A 167 28.21 -11.42 -1.04
CA MET A 167 28.45 -12.81 -0.63
C MET A 167 27.98 -13.83 -1.68
N VAL A 168 26.83 -13.57 -2.32
CA VAL A 168 26.33 -14.41 -3.43
C VAL A 168 27.29 -14.32 -4.61
N PHE A 169 27.72 -13.11 -4.98
CA PHE A 169 28.68 -12.92 -6.07
C PHE A 169 30.01 -13.65 -5.81
N SER A 170 30.56 -13.56 -4.60
CA SER A 170 31.79 -14.29 -4.26
C SER A 170 31.61 -15.80 -4.30
N SER A 171 30.44 -16.30 -3.87
CA SER A 171 30.12 -17.73 -3.91
C SER A 171 30.00 -18.24 -5.34
N VAL A 172 29.38 -17.46 -6.23
CA VAL A 172 29.29 -17.78 -7.66
C VAL A 172 30.67 -17.81 -8.30
N GLU A 173 31.54 -16.83 -8.00
CA GLU A 173 32.89 -16.81 -8.57
C GLU A 173 33.73 -17.98 -8.06
N GLN A 174 33.59 -18.38 -6.78
CA GLN A 174 34.21 -19.59 -6.24
C GLN A 174 33.73 -20.86 -6.97
N LEU A 175 32.42 -21.05 -7.12
CA LEU A 175 31.86 -22.19 -7.86
C LEU A 175 32.35 -22.24 -9.31
N LYS A 176 32.49 -21.08 -9.96
CA LYS A 176 33.05 -20.99 -11.31
C LYS A 176 34.51 -21.40 -11.36
N GLN A 177 35.32 -21.01 -10.37
CA GLN A 177 36.73 -21.45 -10.28
C GLN A 177 36.83 -22.96 -10.04
N GLU A 178 36.03 -23.50 -9.12
CA GLU A 178 35.95 -24.96 -8.85
C GLU A 178 35.53 -25.73 -10.10
N TYR A 179 34.53 -25.22 -10.84
CA TYR A 179 34.10 -25.81 -12.10
C TYR A 179 35.24 -25.83 -13.15
N LEU A 180 35.95 -24.71 -13.32
CA LEU A 180 37.08 -24.64 -14.25
C LEU A 180 38.22 -25.58 -13.85
N GLN A 181 38.51 -25.71 -12.55
CA GLN A 181 39.48 -26.67 -12.04
C GLN A 181 39.06 -28.11 -12.35
N LEU A 182 37.80 -28.45 -12.13
CA LEU A 182 37.26 -29.78 -12.45
C LEU A 182 37.34 -30.08 -13.95
N VAL A 183 36.94 -29.12 -14.80
CA VAL A 183 37.02 -29.28 -16.27
C VAL A 183 38.47 -29.48 -16.72
N ASN A 184 39.41 -28.69 -16.20
CA ASN A 184 40.82 -28.83 -16.54
C ASN A 184 41.40 -30.16 -16.04
N TYR A 185 41.03 -30.60 -14.85
CA TYR A 185 41.41 -31.91 -14.31
C TYR A 185 40.91 -33.06 -15.19
N LEU A 186 39.61 -33.03 -15.55
CA LEU A 186 39.03 -34.04 -16.44
C LEU A 186 39.73 -34.04 -17.80
N ARG A 187 39.95 -32.86 -18.40
CA ARG A 187 40.64 -32.73 -19.68
C ARG A 187 42.06 -33.31 -19.63
N SER A 188 42.84 -32.96 -18.61
CA SER A 188 44.19 -33.48 -18.41
C SER A 188 44.19 -35.01 -18.32
N ASN A 189 43.25 -35.59 -17.56
CA ASN A 189 43.16 -37.04 -17.40
C ASN A 189 42.72 -37.76 -18.68
N PHE A 190 41.81 -37.16 -19.46
CA PHE A 190 41.39 -37.70 -20.75
C PHE A 190 42.51 -37.62 -21.81
N ASP A 191 43.28 -36.53 -21.83
CA ASP A 191 44.42 -36.36 -22.72
C ASP A 191 45.52 -37.39 -22.40
N THR A 192 45.80 -37.65 -21.12
CA THR A 192 46.74 -38.71 -20.71
C THR A 192 46.27 -40.11 -21.08
N LEU A 193 44.98 -40.43 -20.92
CA LEU A 193 44.41 -41.72 -21.33
C LEU A 193 44.49 -41.90 -22.86
N GLY A 194 44.28 -40.83 -23.63
CA GLY A 194 44.41 -40.84 -25.08
C GLY A 194 45.86 -41.01 -25.58
N GLU A 195 46.85 -40.51 -24.83
CA GLU A 195 48.27 -40.74 -25.14
C GLU A 195 48.74 -42.14 -24.76
N GLU A 196 48.27 -42.70 -23.64
CA GLU A 196 48.57 -44.08 -23.23
C GLU A 196 48.01 -45.10 -24.22
N GLN A 197 46.76 -44.93 -24.67
CA GLN A 197 46.18 -45.80 -25.71
C GLN A 197 46.91 -45.72 -27.06
N LYS A 198 47.42 -44.54 -27.44
CA LYS A 198 48.23 -44.36 -28.65
C LYS A 198 49.62 -45.00 -28.54
N LYS A 199 50.19 -45.09 -27.33
CA LYS A 199 51.45 -45.80 -27.09
C LYS A 199 51.25 -47.32 -27.11
N GLU A 200 50.16 -47.83 -26.55
CA GLU A 200 49.83 -49.26 -26.58
C GLU A 200 49.55 -49.77 -28.01
N GLN A 201 48.88 -48.98 -28.86
CA GLN A 201 48.65 -49.35 -30.27
C GLN A 201 49.91 -49.31 -31.15
N LYS A 202 51.02 -48.71 -30.70
CA LYS A 202 52.30 -48.68 -31.45
C LYS A 202 53.26 -49.81 -31.07
N VAL A 203 52.90 -50.63 -30.09
CA VAL A 203 53.75 -51.73 -29.57
C VAL A 203 53.23 -53.11 -30.01
N GLN A 204 52.13 -53.17 -30.77
CA GLN A 204 51.68 -54.35 -31.53
C GLN A 204 52.09 -54.23 -33.00
#